data_AF-A0A962S7Q9-F1
#
_entry.id   AF-A0A962S7Q9-F1
#
_cell.length_a   1.000
_cell.length_b   1.000
_cell.length_c   1.000
_cell.angle_alpha   90.00
_cell.angle_beta   90.00
_cell.angle_gamma   90.00
#
_symmetry.space_group_name_H-M   'P 1'
#
loop_
_entity.id
_entity.type
_entity.pdbx_description
1 polymer ?
#
loop_
_entity_poly.entity_id
_entity_poly.type
_entity_poly.pdbx_seq_one_letter_code
_entity_poly.pdbx_strand_id
1 'polypeptide(L)'
;TQSLSANGFTSSFVAFYSFFIYAMMLDPIEPFVFFTRLAASLMTLTVLYEIYRDRTALSDKAPFLISTAAMVLSVVLLVLREDVMAFIRPASTILVVVSSLVMLQGGVSQIIKIVKSRTTGALSFAMTLIFFAKDVSNVLFGLVLGLVDGWPLVLIGGVSGLMKLIILGLFVKEIWLKACLKSLYLLRCP
;
A
#
# COMPACT_ATOMS: atom_id res chain seq x y z
N THR A 1 -0.62 -23.04 2.68
CA THR A 1 -0.69 -21.88 1.75
C THR A 1 -2.13 -21.36 1.58
N GLN A 2 -2.91 -21.24 2.67
CA GLN A 2 -4.34 -20.84 2.62
C GLN A 2 -4.63 -19.36 2.95
N SER A 3 -3.61 -18.51 3.16
CA SER A 3 -3.80 -17.14 3.69
C SER A 3 -3.33 -16.02 2.75
N LEU A 4 -2.97 -16.30 1.49
CA LEU A 4 -2.71 -15.22 0.54
C LEU A 4 -4.05 -14.83 -0.11
N SER A 5 -4.73 -13.84 0.48
CA SER A 5 -6.02 -13.37 -0.02
C SER A 5 -5.80 -12.54 -1.29
N ALA A 6 -6.27 -13.04 -2.44
CA ALA A 6 -6.29 -12.31 -3.70
C ALA A 6 -6.88 -10.90 -3.53
N ASN A 7 -7.86 -10.73 -2.65
CA ASN A 7 -8.50 -9.45 -2.34
C ASN A 7 -7.53 -8.45 -1.71
N GLY A 8 -6.63 -8.89 -0.83
CA GLY A 8 -5.63 -8.01 -0.20
C GLY A 8 -4.61 -7.48 -1.20
N PHE A 9 -4.15 -8.34 -2.12
CA PHE A 9 -3.25 -7.92 -3.18
C PHE A 9 -3.95 -7.07 -4.25
N THR A 10 -5.20 -7.37 -4.57
CA THR A 10 -6.01 -6.55 -5.50
C THR A 10 -6.26 -5.15 -4.94
N SER A 11 -6.58 -5.04 -3.66
CA SER A 11 -6.70 -3.77 -2.95
C SER A 11 -5.40 -2.97 -3.01
N SER A 12 -4.26 -3.63 -2.84
CA SER A 12 -2.93 -3.01 -2.96
C SER A 12 -2.63 -2.56 -4.40
N PHE A 13 -2.98 -3.37 -5.39
CA PHE A 13 -2.86 -3.02 -6.81
C PHE A 13 -3.67 -1.77 -7.14
N VAL A 14 -4.96 -1.74 -6.75
CA VAL A 14 -5.84 -0.57 -6.98
C VAL A 14 -5.23 0.68 -6.36
N ALA A 15 -4.63 0.57 -5.17
CA ALA A 15 -3.95 1.71 -4.57
C ALA A 15 -2.75 2.20 -5.38
N PHE A 16 -1.82 1.31 -5.75
CA PHE A 16 -0.67 1.71 -6.55
C PHE A 16 -1.06 2.22 -7.94
N TYR A 17 -2.08 1.61 -8.55
CA TYR A 17 -2.65 2.03 -9.82
C TYR A 17 -3.26 3.44 -9.75
N SER A 18 -4.06 3.75 -8.72
CA SER A 18 -4.61 5.10 -8.53
C SER A 18 -3.50 6.16 -8.43
N PHE A 19 -2.41 5.88 -7.71
CA PHE A 19 -1.25 6.78 -7.65
C PHE A 19 -0.52 6.90 -8.97
N PHE A 20 -0.44 5.82 -9.73
CA PHE A 20 0.17 5.84 -11.04
C PHE A 20 -0.63 6.72 -12.02
N ILE A 21 -1.96 6.57 -12.06
CA ILE A 21 -2.83 7.46 -12.85
C ILE A 21 -2.66 8.91 -12.41
N TYR A 22 -2.65 9.18 -11.11
CA TYR A 22 -2.43 10.54 -10.60
C TYR A 22 -1.07 11.12 -11.02
N ALA A 23 0.00 10.33 -10.94
CA ALA A 23 1.33 10.76 -11.33
C ALA A 23 1.43 11.13 -12.82
N MET A 24 0.63 10.49 -13.70
CA MET A 24 0.52 10.86 -15.11
C MET A 24 -0.18 12.21 -15.34
N MET A 25 -1.02 12.65 -14.41
CA MET A 25 -1.82 13.88 -14.51
C MET A 25 -1.13 15.10 -13.88
N LEU A 26 0.02 14.89 -13.22
CA LEU A 26 0.91 15.96 -12.82
C LEU A 26 1.46 16.67 -14.07
N ASP A 27 1.59 17.99 -13.98
CA ASP A 27 2.08 18.82 -15.07
C ASP A 27 3.14 19.79 -14.53
N PRO A 28 4.46 19.53 -14.72
CA PRO A 28 5.05 18.42 -15.47
C PRO A 28 4.98 17.05 -14.76
N ILE A 29 5.21 15.97 -15.51
CA ILE A 29 5.27 14.61 -14.94
C ILE A 29 6.55 14.47 -14.11
N GLU A 30 6.39 14.21 -12.82
CA GLU A 30 7.49 13.92 -11.90
C GLU A 30 8.02 12.48 -12.09
N PRO A 31 9.24 12.29 -12.65
CA PRO A 31 9.72 10.97 -13.02
C PRO A 31 9.83 10.03 -11.82
N PHE A 32 10.22 10.57 -10.66
CA PHE A 32 10.37 9.79 -9.43
C PHE A 32 9.05 9.14 -9.00
N VAL A 33 7.96 9.89 -8.99
CA VAL A 33 6.64 9.37 -8.61
C VAL A 33 6.11 8.45 -9.70
N PHE A 34 6.25 8.83 -10.96
CA PHE A 34 5.77 8.03 -12.08
C PHE A 34 6.40 6.63 -12.10
N PHE A 35 7.73 6.53 -12.11
CA PHE A 35 8.41 5.24 -12.23
C PHE A 35 8.25 4.36 -10.99
N THR A 36 8.31 4.94 -9.79
CA THR A 36 8.15 4.18 -8.54
C THR A 36 6.76 3.54 -8.45
N ARG A 37 5.72 4.25 -8.91
CA ARG A 37 4.33 3.76 -8.89
C ARG A 37 4.05 2.78 -10.03
N LEU A 38 4.64 2.99 -11.20
CA LEU A 38 4.62 2.02 -12.29
C LEU A 38 5.26 0.70 -11.84
N ALA A 39 6.46 0.75 -11.25
CA ALA A 39 7.15 -0.44 -10.77
C ALA A 39 6.33 -1.18 -9.69
N ALA A 40 5.74 -0.46 -8.73
CA ALA A 40 4.92 -1.07 -7.68
C ALA A 40 3.65 -1.75 -8.21
N SER A 41 2.99 -1.11 -9.18
CA SER A 41 1.77 -1.65 -9.81
C SER A 41 2.08 -2.85 -10.71
N LEU A 42 3.21 -2.85 -11.44
CA LEU A 42 3.69 -4.03 -12.17
C LEU A 42 4.07 -5.18 -11.22
N MET A 43 4.77 -4.90 -10.12
CA MET A 43 5.12 -5.91 -9.12
C MET A 43 3.89 -6.57 -8.50
N THR A 44 2.88 -5.77 -8.15
CA THR A 44 1.62 -6.32 -7.63
C THR A 44 0.84 -7.10 -8.69
N LEU A 45 0.90 -6.68 -9.95
CA LEU A 45 0.34 -7.45 -11.06
C LEU A 45 1.04 -8.81 -11.24
N THR A 46 2.36 -8.88 -11.12
CA THR A 46 3.13 -10.14 -11.14
C THR A 46 2.69 -11.06 -10.00
N VAL A 47 2.48 -10.53 -8.79
CA VAL A 47 1.95 -11.35 -7.69
C VAL A 47 0.54 -11.85 -7.99
N LEU A 48 -0.34 -11.02 -8.56
CA LEU A 48 -1.67 -11.46 -9.00
C LEU A 48 -1.59 -12.53 -10.09
N TYR A 49 -0.60 -12.46 -10.99
CA TYR A 49 -0.37 -13.48 -12.00
C TYR A 49 0.04 -14.82 -11.38
N GLU A 50 0.93 -14.83 -10.39
CA GLU A 50 1.29 -16.06 -9.68
C GLU A 50 0.10 -16.67 -8.93
N ILE A 51 -0.74 -15.83 -8.30
CA ILE A 51 -2.00 -16.27 -7.67
C ILE A 51 -2.97 -16.83 -8.72
N TYR A 52 -3.09 -16.19 -9.89
CA TYR A 52 -3.92 -16.65 -11.00
C TYR A 52 -3.47 -18.02 -11.52
N ARG A 53 -2.16 -18.24 -11.62
CA ARG A 53 -1.57 -19.50 -12.08
C ARG A 53 -1.84 -20.65 -11.10
N ASP A 54 -1.85 -20.37 -9.80
CA ASP A 54 -2.08 -21.35 -8.74
C ASP A 54 -3.58 -21.71 -8.54
N ARG A 55 -4.51 -20.84 -8.99
CA ARG A 55 -5.96 -21.00 -8.75
C ARG A 55 -6.73 -21.47 -9.98
N THR A 56 -7.57 -22.49 -9.81
CA THR A 56 -8.38 -23.08 -10.89
C THR A 56 -9.75 -22.41 -11.09
N ALA A 57 -10.34 -21.81 -10.06
CA ALA A 57 -11.69 -21.24 -10.09
C ALA A 57 -11.75 -19.86 -10.78
N LEU A 58 -12.79 -19.60 -11.59
CA LEU A 58 -12.98 -18.35 -12.34
C LEU A 58 -13.17 -17.11 -11.45
N SER A 59 -13.81 -17.24 -10.28
CA SER A 59 -14.00 -16.13 -9.34
C SER A 59 -12.66 -15.60 -8.79
N ASP A 60 -11.64 -16.44 -8.74
CA ASP A 60 -10.30 -16.06 -8.29
C ASP A 60 -9.44 -15.47 -9.41
N LYS A 61 -9.89 -15.59 -10.67
CA LYS A 61 -9.20 -15.09 -11.86
C LYS A 61 -9.62 -13.66 -12.24
N ALA A 62 -10.84 -13.27 -11.87
CA ALA A 62 -11.38 -11.93 -12.15
C ALA A 62 -10.47 -10.78 -11.69
N PRO A 63 -9.86 -10.81 -10.48
CA PRO A 63 -9.01 -9.70 -10.04
C PRO A 63 -7.77 -9.51 -10.92
N PHE A 64 -7.17 -10.59 -11.42
CA PHE A 64 -6.04 -10.52 -12.35
C PHE A 64 -6.45 -9.94 -13.71
N LEU A 65 -7.57 -10.41 -14.27
CA LEU A 65 -8.11 -9.90 -15.54
C LEU A 65 -8.42 -8.41 -15.47
N ILE A 66 -9.11 -7.97 -14.42
CA ILE A 66 -9.46 -6.56 -14.19
C ILE A 66 -8.19 -5.71 -14.04
N SER A 67 -7.21 -6.18 -13.26
CA SER A 67 -5.96 -5.45 -13.04
C SER A 67 -5.12 -5.35 -14.31
N THR A 68 -5.10 -6.39 -15.13
CA THR A 68 -4.42 -6.39 -16.44
C THR A 68 -5.10 -5.42 -17.40
N ALA A 69 -6.43 -5.45 -17.49
CA ALA A 69 -7.20 -4.52 -18.32
C ALA A 69 -6.99 -3.06 -17.89
N ALA A 70 -6.96 -2.80 -16.58
CA ALA A 70 -6.63 -1.48 -16.03
C ALA A 70 -5.22 -1.04 -16.44
N MET A 71 -4.23 -1.94 -16.42
CA MET A 71 -2.88 -1.61 -16.86
C MET A 71 -2.76 -1.33 -18.36
N VAL A 72 -3.51 -2.02 -19.20
CA VAL A 72 -3.55 -1.69 -20.64
C VAL A 72 -4.22 -0.33 -20.83
N LEU A 73 -5.31 -0.06 -20.10
CA LEU A 73 -6.01 1.22 -20.14
C LEU A 73 -5.07 2.37 -19.77
N SER A 74 -4.24 2.23 -18.74
CA SER A 74 -3.32 3.31 -18.34
C SER A 74 -2.28 3.66 -19.41
N VAL A 75 -1.81 2.67 -20.20
CA VAL A 75 -0.95 2.92 -21.36
C VAL A 75 -1.68 3.73 -22.43
N VAL A 76 -2.95 3.40 -22.70
CA VAL A 76 -3.78 4.17 -23.65
C VAL A 76 -3.98 5.61 -23.16
N LEU A 77 -4.26 5.80 -21.86
CA LEU A 77 -4.42 7.13 -21.25
C LEU A 77 -3.12 7.95 -21.31
N LEU A 78 -1.95 7.30 -21.24
CA LEU A 78 -0.67 7.97 -21.38
C LEU A 78 -0.48 8.52 -22.79
N VAL A 79 -0.85 7.75 -23.82
CA VAL A 79 -0.74 8.18 -25.23
C VAL A 79 -1.73 9.31 -25.55
N LEU A 80 -2.94 9.25 -25.01
CA LEU A 80 -3.99 10.25 -25.25
C LEU A 80 -3.94 11.45 -24.30
N ARG A 81 -2.94 11.52 -23.40
CA ARG A 81 -2.91 12.42 -22.23
C ARG A 81 -3.36 13.85 -22.54
N GLU A 82 -2.89 14.44 -23.62
CA GLU A 82 -3.17 15.85 -23.97
C GLU A 82 -4.65 16.12 -24.20
N ASP A 83 -5.37 15.21 -24.85
CA ASP A 83 -6.79 15.37 -25.18
C ASP A 83 -7.71 15.09 -23.99
N VAL A 84 -7.29 14.20 -23.07
CA VAL A 84 -8.12 13.71 -21.97
C VAL A 84 -7.77 14.28 -20.59
N MET A 85 -6.74 15.13 -20.49
CA MET A 85 -6.24 15.66 -19.20
C MET A 85 -7.33 16.38 -18.39
N ALA A 86 -8.19 17.17 -19.05
CA ALA A 86 -9.27 17.89 -18.39
C ALA A 86 -10.32 16.95 -17.74
N PHE A 87 -10.57 15.80 -18.36
CA PHE A 87 -11.54 14.81 -17.86
C PHE A 87 -10.93 13.89 -16.80
N ILE A 88 -9.67 13.48 -16.99
CA ILE A 88 -9.00 12.50 -16.12
C ILE A 88 -8.49 13.13 -14.82
N ARG A 89 -8.06 14.39 -14.82
CA ARG A 89 -7.55 15.05 -13.61
C ARG A 89 -8.51 14.95 -12.42
N PRO A 90 -9.80 15.34 -12.50
CA PRO A 90 -10.73 15.16 -11.38
C PRO A 90 -10.95 13.68 -11.03
N ALA A 91 -11.06 12.79 -12.03
CA ALA A 91 -11.23 11.36 -11.80
C ALA A 91 -10.05 10.72 -11.06
N SER A 92 -8.81 11.10 -11.40
CA SER A 92 -7.58 10.63 -10.76
C SER A 92 -7.50 11.06 -9.29
N THR A 93 -7.98 12.27 -8.99
CA THR A 93 -8.03 12.80 -7.62
C THR A 93 -8.99 11.98 -6.77
N ILE A 94 -10.17 11.68 -7.29
CA ILE A 94 -11.16 10.82 -6.63
C ILE A 94 -10.59 9.42 -6.41
N LEU A 95 -9.94 8.84 -7.43
CA LEU A 95 -9.31 7.52 -7.34
C LEU A 95 -8.23 7.46 -6.25
N VAL A 96 -7.46 8.52 -6.10
CA VAL A 96 -6.46 8.66 -5.03
C VAL A 96 -7.13 8.67 -3.66
N VAL A 97 -8.15 9.50 -3.46
CA VAL A 97 -8.85 9.57 -2.16
C VAL A 97 -9.48 8.23 -1.81
N VAL A 98 -10.20 7.61 -2.75
CA VAL A 98 -10.81 6.30 -2.57
C VAL A 98 -9.76 5.24 -2.25
N SER A 99 -8.63 5.23 -2.97
CA SER A 99 -7.55 4.29 -2.69
C SER A 99 -6.90 4.50 -1.32
N SER A 100 -6.82 5.74 -0.85
CA SER A 100 -6.32 6.07 0.49
C SER A 100 -7.20 5.45 1.56
N LEU A 101 -8.53 5.51 1.38
CA LEU A 101 -9.50 4.88 2.28
C LEU A 101 -9.40 3.36 2.26
N VAL A 102 -9.21 2.77 1.07
CA VAL A 102 -9.00 1.33 0.91
C VAL A 102 -7.71 0.89 1.63
N MET A 103 -6.62 1.65 1.49
CA MET A 103 -5.37 1.40 2.21
C MET A 103 -5.55 1.51 3.73
N LEU A 104 -6.28 2.53 4.20
CA LEU A 104 -6.60 2.71 5.61
C LEU A 104 -7.40 1.53 6.16
N GLN A 105 -8.43 1.09 5.44
CA GLN A 105 -9.23 -0.09 5.78
C GLN A 105 -8.35 -1.36 5.90
N GLY A 106 -7.43 -1.55 4.96
CA GLY A 106 -6.45 -2.65 5.00
C GLY A 106 -5.56 -2.58 6.23
N GLY A 107 -5.04 -1.39 6.56
CA GLY A 107 -4.23 -1.15 7.75
C GLY A 107 -4.99 -1.41 9.06
N VAL A 108 -6.23 -0.93 9.18
CA VAL A 108 -7.08 -1.16 10.36
C VAL A 108 -7.34 -2.65 10.54
N SER A 109 -7.66 -3.34 9.45
CA SER A 109 -7.88 -4.79 9.46
C SER A 109 -6.62 -5.55 9.92
N GLN A 110 -5.43 -5.07 9.54
CA GLN A 110 -4.16 -5.63 10.00
C GLN A 110 -3.94 -5.41 11.49
N ILE A 111 -4.20 -4.20 12.01
CA ILE A 111 -4.08 -3.89 13.43
C ILE A 111 -5.03 -4.76 14.27
N ILE A 112 -6.30 -4.86 13.87
CA ILE A 112 -7.28 -5.68 14.59
C ILE A 112 -6.83 -7.14 14.66
N LYS A 113 -6.28 -7.68 13.56
CA LYS A 113 -5.74 -9.05 13.55
C LYS A 113 -4.57 -9.21 14.51
N ILE A 114 -3.62 -8.28 14.53
CA ILE A 114 -2.46 -8.31 15.45
C ILE A 114 -2.92 -8.26 16.91
N VAL A 115 -3.88 -7.38 17.23
CA VAL A 115 -4.42 -7.26 18.59
C VAL A 115 -5.15 -8.54 19.01
N LYS A 116 -5.91 -9.16 18.10
CA LYS A 116 -6.63 -10.41 18.38
C LYS A 116 -5.71 -11.62 18.48
N SER A 117 -4.68 -11.73 17.63
CA SER A 117 -3.77 -12.88 17.63
C SER A 117 -2.74 -12.81 18.75
N ARG A 118 -2.47 -11.63 19.34
CA ARG A 118 -1.39 -11.37 20.31
C ARG A 118 -0.01 -11.83 19.87
N THR A 119 0.14 -12.13 18.58
CA THR A 119 1.39 -12.56 17.97
C THR A 119 1.59 -11.73 16.72
N THR A 120 2.67 -10.98 16.70
CA THR A 120 3.14 -10.30 15.49
C THR A 120 3.81 -11.23 14.48
N GLY A 121 3.86 -12.55 14.73
CA GLY A 121 4.69 -13.53 14.03
C GLY A 121 4.58 -13.62 12.50
N ALA A 122 3.57 -13.00 11.87
CA ALA A 122 3.47 -12.88 10.41
C ALA A 122 4.07 -11.57 9.84
N LEU A 123 4.47 -10.63 10.69
CA LEU A 123 4.92 -9.29 10.32
C LEU A 123 6.32 -9.04 10.88
N SER A 124 7.25 -8.63 10.00
CA SER A 124 8.60 -8.27 10.40
C SER A 124 8.65 -6.81 10.87
N PHE A 125 9.34 -6.57 11.99
CA PHE A 125 9.62 -5.23 12.50
C PHE A 125 10.39 -4.40 11.46
N ALA A 126 11.43 -4.98 10.85
CA ALA A 126 12.24 -4.31 9.83
C ALA A 126 11.42 -3.85 8.63
N MET A 127 10.50 -4.71 8.14
CA MET A 127 9.62 -4.37 7.03
C MET A 127 8.68 -3.20 7.38
N THR A 128 8.12 -3.21 8.58
CA THR A 128 7.23 -2.14 9.05
C THR A 128 7.98 -0.81 9.18
N LEU A 129 9.23 -0.85 9.65
CA LEU A 129 10.09 0.34 9.75
C LEU A 129 10.46 0.89 8.37
N ILE A 130 10.80 0.03 7.40
CA ILE A 130 11.07 0.45 6.02
C ILE A 130 9.83 1.10 5.39
N PHE A 131 8.64 0.53 5.60
CA PHE A 131 7.40 1.14 5.14
C PHE A 131 7.12 2.49 5.80
N PHE A 132 7.39 2.63 7.10
CA PHE A 132 7.27 3.90 7.80
C PHE A 132 8.23 4.95 7.23
N ALA A 133 9.50 4.59 7.01
CA ALA A 133 10.48 5.48 6.39
C ALA A 133 10.03 5.93 4.98
N LYS A 134 9.52 4.99 4.18
CA LYS A 134 8.93 5.29 2.86
C LYS A 134 7.74 6.25 2.95
N ASP A 135 6.90 6.13 3.99
CA ASP A 135 5.76 7.02 4.18
C ASP A 135 6.20 8.43 4.60
N VAL A 136 7.24 8.54 5.43
CA VAL A 136 7.88 9.84 5.76
C VAL A 136 8.48 10.47 4.51
N SER A 137 9.18 9.70 3.67
CA SER A 137 9.71 10.19 2.39
C SER A 137 8.60 10.71 1.47
N ASN A 138 7.45 10.03 1.42
CA ASN A 138 6.29 10.51 0.66
C ASN A 138 5.74 11.84 1.16
N VAL A 139 5.66 12.03 2.49
CA VAL A 139 5.22 13.31 3.07
C VAL A 139 6.19 14.42 2.69
N LEU A 140 7.49 14.19 2.88
CA LEU A 140 8.52 15.18 2.55
C LEU A 140 8.50 15.52 1.06
N PHE A 141 8.36 14.52 0.19
CA PHE A 141 8.28 14.74 -1.24
C PHE A 141 7.03 15.53 -1.64
N GLY A 142 5.88 15.24 -1.04
CA GLY A 142 4.66 16.03 -1.25
C GLY A 142 4.79 17.49 -0.80
N LEU A 143 5.58 17.76 0.25
CA LEU A 143 5.86 19.14 0.66
C LEU A 143 6.79 19.86 -0.33
N VAL A 144 7.75 19.14 -0.94
CA VAL A 144 8.68 19.70 -1.95
C VAL A 144 7.98 20.00 -3.27
N LEU A 145 7.01 19.17 -3.68
CA LEU A 145 6.18 19.42 -4.87
C LEU A 145 5.24 20.62 -4.73
N GLY A 146 5.06 21.15 -3.51
CA GLY A 146 4.09 22.19 -3.22
C GLY A 146 2.71 21.64 -2.87
N LEU A 147 1.94 22.36 -2.05
CA LEU A 147 0.67 21.88 -1.51
C LEU A 147 -0.45 21.69 -2.56
N VAL A 148 -0.34 22.34 -3.72
CA VAL A 148 -1.34 22.24 -4.79
C VAL A 148 -1.32 20.86 -5.45
N ASP A 149 -0.13 20.34 -5.73
CA ASP A 149 0.07 19.07 -6.43
C ASP A 149 0.58 17.94 -5.51
N GLY A 150 1.14 18.28 -4.36
CA GLY A 150 1.72 17.32 -3.42
C GLY A 150 0.78 16.82 -2.32
N TRP A 151 -0.40 17.45 -2.14
CA TRP A 151 -1.32 17.07 -1.06
C TRP A 151 -1.73 15.59 -1.05
N PRO A 152 -1.90 14.87 -2.19
CA PRO A 152 -2.30 13.48 -2.13
C PRO A 152 -1.18 12.56 -1.62
N LEU A 153 0.07 12.94 -1.88
CA LEU A 153 1.24 12.23 -1.34
C LEU A 153 1.36 12.45 0.17
N VAL A 154 1.12 13.69 0.62
CA VAL A 154 1.09 14.04 2.05
C VAL A 154 -0.03 13.29 2.77
N LEU A 155 -1.24 13.25 2.20
CA LEU A 155 -2.39 12.58 2.80
C LEU A 155 -2.10 11.09 3.05
N ILE A 156 -1.56 10.38 2.07
CA ILE A 156 -1.23 8.97 2.26
C ILE A 156 -0.02 8.73 3.13
N GLY A 157 1.04 9.50 2.93
CA GLY A 157 2.22 9.37 3.78
C GLY A 157 1.85 9.59 5.25
N GLY A 158 0.98 10.57 5.52
CA GLY A 158 0.45 10.83 6.85
C GLY A 158 -0.41 9.68 7.38
N VAL A 159 -1.47 9.31 6.65
CA VAL A 159 -2.41 8.25 7.09
C VAL A 159 -1.70 6.91 7.26
N SER A 160 -0.89 6.49 6.28
CA SER A 160 -0.14 5.23 6.34
C SER A 160 0.95 5.28 7.41
N GLY A 161 1.67 6.40 7.53
CA GLY A 161 2.71 6.60 8.53
C GLY A 161 2.17 6.46 9.96
N LEU A 162 1.04 7.10 10.26
CA LEU A 162 0.37 6.97 11.56
C LEU A 162 -0.03 5.52 11.86
N MET A 163 -0.57 4.80 10.87
CA MET A 163 -0.92 3.39 11.03
C MET A 163 0.31 2.52 11.32
N LYS A 164 1.43 2.76 10.63
CA LYS A 164 2.68 2.03 10.87
C LYS A 164 3.28 2.36 12.23
N LEU A 165 3.18 3.60 12.71
CA LEU A 165 3.59 3.97 14.07
C LEU A 165 2.81 3.20 15.14
N ILE A 166 1.49 3.09 14.99
CA ILE A 166 0.66 2.29 15.91
C ILE A 166 1.12 0.82 15.92
N ILE A 167 1.38 0.25 14.75
CA ILE A 167 1.87 -1.13 14.62
C ILE A 167 3.24 -1.28 15.30
N LEU A 168 4.18 -0.36 15.07
CA LEU A 168 5.51 -0.39 15.72
C LEU A 168 5.38 -0.29 17.25
N GLY A 169 4.47 0.53 17.76
CA GLY A 169 4.18 0.59 19.20
C GLY A 169 3.68 -0.74 19.77
N LEU A 170 2.83 -1.45 19.03
CA LEU A 170 2.38 -2.80 19.41
C LEU A 170 3.54 -3.82 19.42
N PHE A 171 4.47 -3.75 18.46
CA PHE A 171 5.68 -4.57 18.45
C PHE A 171 6.55 -4.35 19.69
N VAL A 172 6.81 -3.08 20.01
CA VAL A 172 7.62 -2.72 21.19
C VAL A 172 6.98 -3.30 22.44
N LYS A 173 5.66 -3.13 22.62
CA LYS A 173 4.92 -3.69 23.75
C LYS A 173 5.06 -5.23 23.84
N GLU A 174 4.99 -5.94 22.72
CA GLU A 174 5.16 -7.41 22.70
C GLU A 174 6.58 -7.83 23.09
N ILE A 175 7.61 -7.15 22.57
CA ILE A 175 9.02 -7.43 22.88
C ILE A 175 9.29 -7.24 24.37
N TRP A 176 8.80 -6.13 24.94
CA TRP A 176 8.91 -5.85 26.38
C TRP A 176 8.21 -6.91 27.23
N LEU A 177 7.01 -7.35 26.82
CA LEU A 177 6.27 -8.39 27.55
C LEU A 177 7.05 -9.71 27.56
N LYS A 178 7.63 -10.11 26.42
CA LYS A 178 8.45 -11.33 26.29
C LYS A 178 9.74 -11.23 27.11
N ALA A 179 10.40 -10.08 27.10
CA ALA A 179 11.60 -9.85 27.90
C ALA A 179 11.31 -9.92 29.41
N CYS A 180 10.21 -9.32 29.86
CA CYS A 180 9.76 -9.35 31.25
C CYS A 180 9.42 -10.78 31.70
N LEU A 181 8.67 -11.54 30.89
CA LEU A 181 8.35 -12.95 31.17
C LEU A 181 9.60 -13.83 31.24
N LYS A 182 10.60 -13.60 30.36
CA LYS A 182 11.86 -14.33 30.37
C LYS A 182 12.66 -14.05 31.64
N SER A 183 12.68 -12.80 32.10
CA SER A 183 13.28 -12.41 33.37
C SER A 183 12.58 -13.06 34.58
N LEU A 184 11.24 -13.09 34.56
CA LEU A 184 10.45 -13.73 35.63
C LEU A 184 10.63 -15.25 35.69
N TYR A 185 10.80 -15.92 34.54
CA TYR A 185 11.10 -17.36 34.48
C TYR A 185 12.50 -17.68 34.98
N LEU A 186 13.50 -16.85 34.63
CA LEU A 186 14.88 -17.01 35.12
C LEU A 186 15.00 -16.80 36.63
N LEU A 187 14.17 -15.94 37.23
CA LEU A 187 14.08 -15.74 38.69
C LEU A 187 13.34 -16.87 39.43
N ARG A 188 12.71 -17.81 38.72
CA ARG A 188 11.89 -18.89 39.29
C ARG A 188 12.47 -20.29 39.08
N CYS A 189 13.65 -20.40 38.46
CA CYS A 189 14.43 -21.63 38.43
C CYS A 189 15.38 -21.65 39.63
N PRO A 190 15.20 -22.58 40.60
CA PRO A 190 16.17 -22.83 41.67
C PRO A 190 17.47 -23.46 41.16
#